data_AF-M3HRN1-F1
#
_entry.id   AF-M3HRN1-F1
#
_cell.length_a   1.000
_cell.length_b   1.000
_cell.length_c   1.000
_cell.angle_alpha   90.00
_cell.angle_beta   90.00
_cell.angle_gamma   90.00
#
_symmetry.space_group_name_H-M   'P 1'
#
loop_
_entity.id
_entity.type
_entity.pdbx_description
1 polymer ?
#
loop_
_entity_poly.entity_id
_entity_poly.type
_entity_poly.pdbx_seq_one_letter_code
_entity_poly.pdbx_strand_id
1 'polypeptide(L)'
;MKYTFKFSYLFLIFLFVQCSWVQERNFFFWPTNSNLIYRSAEVAYFQISPIKVDLFEKLVPSKPFVHPFQLTSEQWKALLGNLKYVKKSSLGSFTDHVFSDGELEIVTRDLPLVIKSLPENKVLVLISKYDDIQSVVSLEELTTALIWGEKDKINVVFGKIKREIVDKNVGLDFSLWTNIKAISLDHVSDGTEILDNGIVQFQMVRNIPNRKWVIFNPEQLDQYKFKPRKRNEIRKLTDENDRPGG
;
A
#
# COMPACT_ATOMS: atom_id res chain seq x y z
N MET A 1 -21.40 59.78 13.49
CA MET A 1 -21.63 58.59 12.64
C MET A 1 -20.83 57.42 13.21
N LYS A 2 -21.51 56.36 13.64
CA LYS A 2 -20.92 55.19 14.32
C LYS A 2 -20.41 54.18 13.29
N TYR A 3 -19.09 54.01 13.18
CA TYR A 3 -18.48 52.90 12.44
C TYR A 3 -18.23 51.73 13.40
N THR A 4 -19.30 51.07 13.80
CA THR A 4 -19.24 49.80 14.51
C THR A 4 -20.05 48.83 13.70
N PHE A 5 -19.45 48.09 12.76
CA PHE A 5 -19.97 46.83 12.18
C PHE A 5 -19.16 46.48 10.91
N LYS A 6 -17.95 45.94 11.05
CA LYS A 6 -17.29 45.13 9.98
C LYS A 6 -16.33 44.06 10.50
N PHE A 7 -15.95 44.07 11.78
CA PHE A 7 -14.97 43.10 12.29
C PHE A 7 -15.55 41.70 12.53
N SER A 8 -16.83 41.60 12.87
CA SER A 8 -17.50 40.33 13.21
C SER A 8 -17.66 39.39 12.00
N TYR A 9 -17.71 39.92 10.78
CA TYR A 9 -17.91 39.12 9.56
C TYR A 9 -16.63 38.41 9.10
N LEU A 10 -15.47 39.06 9.27
CA LEU A 10 -14.16 38.47 8.96
C LEU A 10 -13.80 37.32 9.92
N PHE A 11 -14.19 37.43 11.19
CA PHE A 11 -13.98 36.37 12.19
C PHE A 11 -14.82 35.12 11.88
N LEU A 12 -16.06 35.29 11.42
CA LEU A 12 -16.93 34.19 11.00
C LEU A 12 -16.42 33.49 9.73
N ILE A 13 -15.90 34.23 8.75
CA ILE A 13 -15.27 33.63 7.56
C ILE A 13 -14.02 32.82 7.96
N PHE A 14 -13.20 33.31 8.90
CA PHE A 14 -12.04 32.56 9.40
C PHE A 14 -12.45 31.26 10.11
N LEU A 15 -13.54 31.27 10.89
CA LEU A 15 -14.08 30.06 11.52
C LEU A 15 -14.58 29.03 10.49
N PHE A 16 -15.23 29.47 9.41
CA PHE A 16 -15.66 28.55 8.35
C PHE A 16 -14.49 27.99 7.53
N VAL A 17 -13.44 28.78 7.26
CA VAL A 17 -12.21 28.27 6.62
C VAL A 17 -11.52 27.24 7.51
N GLN A 18 -11.50 27.43 8.83
CA GLN A 18 -10.97 26.40 9.74
C GLN A 18 -11.86 25.14 9.78
N CYS A 19 -13.18 25.26 9.68
CA CYS A 19 -14.05 24.08 9.58
C CYS A 19 -13.83 23.30 8.28
N SER A 20 -13.58 23.96 7.14
CA SER A 20 -13.25 23.28 5.89
C SER A 20 -11.86 22.61 5.91
N TRP A 21 -10.89 23.20 6.62
CA TRP A 21 -9.56 22.61 6.79
C TRP A 21 -9.52 21.47 7.81
N VAL A 22 -10.46 21.42 8.75
CA VAL A 22 -10.60 20.32 9.72
C VAL A 22 -11.34 19.12 9.10
N GLN A 23 -12.09 19.30 8.01
CA GLN A 23 -12.85 18.22 7.39
C GLN A 23 -12.02 17.31 6.46
N GLU A 24 -10.85 17.76 5.98
CA GLU A 24 -9.87 16.86 5.33
C GLU A 24 -9.03 16.06 6.34
N ARG A 25 -9.21 16.33 7.64
CA ARG A 25 -8.57 15.66 8.75
C ARG A 25 -9.48 14.59 9.38
N ASN A 26 -10.10 13.75 8.54
CA ASN A 26 -10.46 12.39 8.96
C ASN A 26 -9.17 11.60 9.14
N PHE A 27 -8.51 11.94 10.25
CA PHE A 27 -7.24 11.47 10.70
C PHE A 27 -7.42 10.11 11.35
N PHE A 28 -7.55 9.07 10.52
CA PHE A 28 -7.13 7.73 10.92
C PHE A 28 -5.60 7.70 10.92
N PHE A 29 -5.01 8.37 11.90
CA PHE A 29 -3.60 8.20 12.17
C PHE A 29 -3.42 6.79 12.75
N TRP A 30 -2.46 6.04 12.22
CA TRP A 30 -2.08 4.73 12.73
C TRP A 30 -0.92 4.74 13.77
N PRO A 31 -0.42 5.87 14.31
CA PRO A 31 0.96 6.00 14.77
C PRO A 31 1.11 5.62 16.25
N THR A 32 0.22 4.78 16.79
CA THR A 32 0.45 4.25 18.13
C THR A 32 1.46 3.13 17.98
N ASN A 33 2.68 3.32 18.52
CA ASN A 33 3.73 2.28 18.61
C ASN A 33 3.18 0.91 19.08
N SER A 34 2.07 0.87 19.81
CA SER A 34 1.39 -0.35 20.24
C SER A 34 0.86 -1.23 19.08
N ASN A 35 0.65 -0.66 17.90
CA ASN A 35 0.16 -1.39 16.72
C ASN A 35 1.31 -1.85 15.82
N LEU A 36 2.53 -1.32 16.00
CA LEU A 36 3.68 -1.71 15.19
C LEU A 36 4.14 -3.11 15.59
N ILE A 37 4.25 -4.01 14.62
CA ILE A 37 4.78 -5.36 14.81
C ILE A 37 6.27 -5.37 14.50
N TYR A 38 6.63 -4.86 13.33
CA TYR A 38 7.99 -4.90 12.81
C TYR A 38 8.22 -3.74 11.83
N ARG A 39 9.47 -3.28 11.74
CA ARG A 39 9.91 -2.30 10.74
C ARG A 39 11.36 -2.52 10.32
N SER A 40 11.67 -2.16 9.08
CA SER A 40 13.00 -1.92 8.53
C SER A 40 13.08 -0.49 7.95
N ALA A 41 14.15 -0.19 7.20
CA ALA A 41 14.25 1.07 6.48
C ALA A 41 13.18 1.20 5.38
N GLU A 42 12.85 0.10 4.71
CA GLU A 42 11.98 0.04 3.53
C GLU A 42 10.56 -0.41 3.84
N VAL A 43 10.35 -1.22 4.90
CA VAL A 43 9.03 -1.81 5.20
C VAL A 43 8.58 -1.59 6.63
N ALA A 44 7.27 -1.53 6.83
CA ALA A 44 6.62 -1.47 8.13
C ALA A 44 5.38 -2.36 8.15
N TYR A 45 5.16 -2.99 9.30
CA TYR A 45 4.04 -3.87 9.52
C TYR A 45 3.30 -3.48 10.79
N PHE A 46 1.98 -3.30 10.68
CA PHE A 46 1.12 -2.95 11.79
C PHE A 46 -0.01 -3.96 11.95
N GLN A 47 -0.39 -4.26 13.18
CA GLN A 47 -1.63 -4.96 13.50
C GLN A 47 -2.74 -3.94 13.78
N ILE A 48 -3.90 -4.12 13.15
CA ILE A 48 -5.03 -3.24 13.37
C ILE A 48 -6.30 -4.02 13.65
N SER A 49 -7.21 -3.39 14.38
CA SER A 49 -8.52 -3.96 14.62
C SER A 49 -9.39 -3.81 13.36
N PRO A 50 -10.12 -4.84 12.91
CA PRO A 50 -10.99 -4.78 11.74
C PRO A 50 -11.96 -3.60 11.73
N ILE A 51 -12.51 -3.25 12.91
CA ILE A 51 -13.43 -2.11 13.10
C ILE A 51 -12.83 -0.74 12.71
N LYS A 52 -11.50 -0.63 12.61
CA LYS A 52 -10.82 0.59 12.16
C LYS A 52 -10.75 0.70 10.63
N VAL A 53 -11.20 -0.33 9.91
CA VAL A 53 -11.24 -0.35 8.45
C VAL A 53 -12.67 -0.08 7.99
N ASP A 54 -12.85 0.95 7.16
CA ASP A 54 -14.16 1.34 6.67
C ASP A 54 -14.84 0.19 5.91
N LEU A 55 -16.12 -0.02 6.21
CA LEU A 55 -16.97 -1.08 5.64
C LEU A 55 -16.54 -2.52 5.94
N PHE A 56 -15.53 -2.76 6.78
CA PHE A 56 -15.04 -4.10 7.07
C PHE A 56 -16.14 -5.03 7.58
N GLU A 57 -16.87 -4.63 8.62
CA GLU A 57 -17.95 -5.45 9.20
C GLU A 57 -19.11 -5.72 8.24
N LYS A 58 -19.28 -4.89 7.21
CA LYS A 58 -20.33 -5.05 6.19
C LYS A 58 -19.91 -6.02 5.09
N LEU A 59 -18.61 -6.10 4.79
CA LEU A 59 -18.08 -6.82 3.64
C LEU A 59 -17.38 -8.13 4.03
N VAL A 60 -16.89 -8.23 5.26
CA VAL A 60 -16.15 -9.37 5.78
C VAL A 60 -16.91 -9.94 6.99
N PRO A 61 -17.18 -11.26 7.03
CA PRO A 61 -17.90 -11.85 8.15
C PRO A 61 -17.11 -11.73 9.45
N SER A 62 -17.82 -11.47 10.55
CA SER A 62 -17.23 -11.44 11.90
C SER A 62 -16.93 -12.87 12.38
N LYS A 63 -15.77 -13.38 11.96
CA LYS A 63 -15.20 -14.67 12.39
C LYS A 63 -13.73 -14.46 12.73
N PRO A 64 -13.14 -15.30 13.60
CA PRO A 64 -11.69 -15.32 13.78
C PRO A 64 -10.99 -15.56 12.44
N PHE A 65 -9.94 -14.81 12.19
CA PHE A 65 -9.10 -14.97 11.01
C PHE A 65 -8.23 -16.22 11.13
N VAL A 66 -8.09 -16.93 10.01
CA VAL A 66 -7.18 -18.05 9.89
C VAL A 66 -6.00 -17.57 9.06
N HIS A 67 -5.07 -16.89 9.72
CA HIS A 67 -3.92 -16.29 9.03
C HIS A 67 -3.04 -17.37 8.39
N PRO A 68 -2.45 -17.12 7.21
CA PRO A 68 -1.64 -18.09 6.47
C PRO A 68 -0.21 -18.23 7.03
N PHE A 69 -0.08 -18.60 8.32
CA PHE A 69 1.22 -18.72 9.01
C PHE A 69 2.13 -19.85 8.48
N GLN A 70 1.57 -20.76 7.68
CA GLN A 70 2.29 -21.89 7.10
C GLN A 70 3.03 -21.52 5.80
N LEU A 71 2.73 -20.36 5.22
CA LEU A 71 3.35 -19.94 3.96
C LEU A 71 4.81 -19.53 4.17
N THR A 72 5.67 -20.13 3.34
CA THR A 72 7.10 -19.82 3.28
C THR A 72 7.36 -18.53 2.48
N SER A 73 8.57 -17.97 2.61
CA SER A 73 9.00 -16.80 1.82
C SER A 73 8.83 -17.03 0.31
N GLU A 74 9.18 -18.22 -0.19
CA GLU A 74 9.04 -18.56 -1.61
C GLU A 74 7.59 -18.62 -2.08
N GLN A 75 6.67 -19.11 -1.24
CA GLN A 75 5.24 -19.08 -1.55
C GLN A 75 4.70 -17.65 -1.58
N TRP A 76 5.09 -16.80 -0.62
CA TRP A 76 4.74 -15.38 -0.66
C TRP A 76 5.30 -14.67 -1.89
N LYS A 77 6.53 -15.00 -2.29
CA LYS A 77 7.16 -14.51 -3.51
C LYS A 77 6.39 -14.93 -4.75
N ALA A 78 5.89 -16.16 -4.79
CA ALA A 78 5.04 -16.64 -5.88
C ALA A 78 3.68 -15.93 -5.94
N LEU A 79 3.05 -15.66 -4.79
CA LEU A 79 1.76 -14.96 -4.70
C LEU A 79 1.87 -13.49 -5.13
N LEU A 80 2.84 -12.75 -4.58
CA LEU A 80 2.95 -11.30 -4.75
C LEU A 80 3.82 -10.91 -5.96
N GLY A 81 4.81 -11.72 -6.30
CA GLY A 81 5.83 -11.38 -7.29
C GLY A 81 5.34 -11.31 -8.74
N ASN A 82 4.20 -11.91 -9.06
CA ASN A 82 3.63 -11.83 -10.40
C ASN A 82 2.48 -10.80 -10.51
N LEU A 83 2.13 -10.13 -9.40
CA LEU A 83 1.10 -9.11 -9.43
C LEU A 83 1.61 -7.91 -10.24
N LYS A 84 0.82 -7.53 -11.23
CA LYS A 84 1.02 -6.32 -12.01
C LYS A 84 -0.10 -5.34 -11.73
N TYR A 85 0.21 -4.06 -11.81
CA TYR A 85 -0.77 -3.00 -11.75
C TYR A 85 -0.75 -2.19 -13.04
N VAL A 86 -1.89 -1.60 -13.37
CA VAL A 86 -2.04 -0.60 -14.42
C VAL A 86 -2.26 0.74 -13.75
N LYS A 87 -1.47 1.73 -14.15
CA LYS A 87 -1.64 3.14 -13.77
C LYS A 87 -2.19 3.90 -14.97
N LYS A 88 -3.44 4.35 -14.85
CA LYS A 88 -4.11 5.19 -15.85
C LYS A 88 -3.73 6.65 -15.60
N SER A 89 -3.15 7.29 -16.60
CA SER A 89 -2.82 8.71 -16.61
C SER A 89 -3.45 9.40 -17.83
N SER A 90 -3.45 10.73 -17.85
CA SER A 90 -3.91 11.51 -19.00
C SER A 90 -3.10 11.25 -20.28
N LEU A 91 -1.86 10.79 -20.15
CA LEU A 91 -0.95 10.51 -21.27
C LEU A 91 -1.01 9.05 -21.74
N GLY A 92 -1.76 8.20 -21.05
CA GLY A 92 -1.88 6.77 -21.36
C GLY A 92 -1.85 5.87 -20.13
N SER A 93 -1.81 4.57 -20.37
CA SER A 93 -1.71 3.54 -19.33
C SER A 93 -0.30 2.97 -19.25
N PHE A 94 0.27 2.94 -18.06
CA PHE A 94 1.52 2.27 -17.76
C PHE A 94 1.24 0.97 -16.99
N THR A 95 2.03 -0.08 -17.22
CA THR A 95 1.88 -1.37 -16.52
C THR A 95 3.23 -1.77 -15.93
N ASP A 96 3.23 -2.13 -14.65
CA ASP A 96 4.43 -2.63 -13.97
C ASP A 96 4.06 -3.57 -12.81
N HIS A 97 5.05 -4.14 -12.13
CA HIS A 97 4.86 -5.00 -10.98
C HIS A 97 4.49 -4.20 -9.74
N VAL A 98 3.63 -4.77 -8.90
CA VAL A 98 3.22 -4.13 -7.64
C VAL A 98 4.41 -3.92 -6.70
N PHE A 99 5.29 -4.91 -6.64
CA PHE A 99 6.54 -4.88 -5.87
C PHE A 99 7.73 -5.07 -6.80
N SER A 100 8.74 -4.21 -6.71
CA SER A 100 10.01 -4.37 -7.43
C SER A 100 10.80 -5.57 -6.89
N ASP A 101 11.83 -6.05 -7.60
CA ASP A 101 12.51 -7.31 -7.20
C ASP A 101 13.15 -7.22 -5.80
N GLY A 102 13.90 -6.15 -5.51
CA GLY A 102 14.50 -5.98 -4.18
C GLY A 102 13.46 -5.67 -3.09
N GLU A 103 12.40 -4.93 -3.44
CA GLU A 103 11.27 -4.70 -2.53
C GLU A 103 10.57 -6.02 -2.16
N LEU A 104 10.34 -6.86 -3.16
CA LEU A 104 9.70 -8.16 -3.00
C LEU A 104 10.54 -9.08 -2.10
N GLU A 105 11.86 -9.12 -2.28
CA GLU A 105 12.75 -9.91 -1.43
C GLU A 105 12.69 -9.50 0.04
N ILE A 106 12.65 -8.20 0.32
CA ILE A 106 12.50 -7.66 1.68
C ILE A 106 11.13 -8.06 2.25
N VAL A 107 10.05 -7.80 1.48
CA VAL A 107 8.69 -8.11 1.91
C VAL A 107 8.50 -9.60 2.18
N THR A 108 8.96 -10.49 1.29
CA THR A 108 8.71 -11.93 1.42
C THR A 108 9.59 -12.59 2.47
N ARG A 109 10.76 -12.02 2.77
CA ARG A 109 11.60 -12.45 3.90
C ARG A 109 10.91 -12.18 5.24
N ASP A 110 10.33 -11.00 5.41
CA ASP A 110 9.83 -10.54 6.71
C ASP A 110 8.37 -10.95 6.97
N LEU A 111 7.55 -11.06 5.91
CA LEU A 111 6.11 -11.32 6.00
C LEU A 111 5.73 -12.63 6.74
N PRO A 112 6.38 -13.80 6.53
CA PRO A 112 6.06 -15.03 7.27
C PRO A 112 6.22 -14.87 8.78
N LEU A 113 7.28 -14.17 9.22
CA LEU A 113 7.57 -13.94 10.63
C LEU A 113 6.52 -13.03 11.26
N VAL A 114 6.15 -11.97 10.55
CA VAL A 114 5.14 -11.01 10.99
C VAL A 114 3.76 -11.66 11.09
N ILE A 115 3.34 -12.42 10.08
CA ILE A 115 2.04 -13.10 10.07
C ILE A 115 1.91 -14.11 11.21
N LYS A 116 2.99 -14.83 11.55
CA LYS A 116 2.99 -15.77 12.68
C LYS A 116 2.72 -15.08 14.04
N SER A 117 3.08 -13.81 14.16
CA SER A 117 2.84 -13.01 15.37
C SER A 117 1.49 -12.28 15.39
N LEU A 118 0.71 -12.35 14.30
CA LEU A 118 -0.54 -11.63 14.14
C LEU A 118 -1.69 -12.34 14.90
N PRO A 119 -2.38 -11.65 15.83
CA PRO A 119 -3.53 -12.24 16.52
C PRO A 119 -4.71 -12.50 15.58
N GLU A 120 -5.47 -13.56 15.82
CA GLU A 120 -6.62 -14.00 15.00
C GLU A 120 -7.76 -12.98 14.87
N ASN A 121 -7.77 -11.91 15.67
CA ASN A 121 -8.76 -10.84 15.61
C ASN A 121 -8.20 -9.53 15.04
N LYS A 122 -7.03 -9.57 14.41
CA LYS A 122 -6.36 -8.42 13.81
C LYS A 122 -6.13 -8.65 12.32
N VAL A 123 -6.04 -7.56 11.58
CA VAL A 123 -5.56 -7.57 10.19
C VAL A 123 -4.19 -6.92 10.13
N LEU A 124 -3.38 -7.38 9.19
CA LEU A 124 -2.05 -6.84 8.96
C LEU A 124 -2.14 -5.66 8.02
N VAL A 125 -1.41 -4.59 8.32
CA VAL A 125 -1.12 -3.49 7.39
C VAL A 125 0.34 -3.61 7.01
N LEU A 126 0.60 -3.86 5.73
CA LEU A 126 1.91 -3.74 5.11
C LEU A 126 2.04 -2.34 4.52
N ILE A 127 3.18 -1.72 4.76
CA ILE A 127 3.58 -0.50 4.10
C ILE A 127 5.02 -0.68 3.65
N SER A 128 5.30 -0.43 2.37
CA SER A 128 6.63 -0.42 1.80
C SER A 128 6.92 0.92 1.13
N LYS A 129 8.13 1.41 1.30
CA LYS A 129 8.73 2.46 0.48
C LYS A 129 9.96 1.91 -0.22
N TYR A 130 10.07 2.16 -1.52
CA TYR A 130 11.18 1.61 -2.29
C TYR A 130 11.53 2.49 -3.48
N ASP A 131 12.82 2.67 -3.75
CA ASP A 131 13.34 3.30 -4.96
C ASP A 131 13.94 2.22 -5.87
N ASP A 132 13.24 1.92 -6.98
CA ASP A 132 13.66 0.89 -7.93
C ASP A 132 14.77 1.36 -8.88
N ILE A 133 14.90 2.68 -9.08
CA ILE A 133 15.82 3.26 -10.06
C ILE A 133 17.16 3.61 -9.41
N GLN A 134 17.18 3.85 -8.09
CA GLN A 134 18.39 4.19 -7.31
C GLN A 134 19.17 5.35 -7.94
N SER A 135 18.45 6.37 -8.41
CA SER A 135 19.01 7.56 -9.06
C SER A 135 18.86 8.79 -8.16
N VAL A 136 19.78 9.76 -8.31
CA VAL A 136 19.80 11.03 -7.53
C VAL A 136 18.47 11.81 -7.64
N VAL A 137 17.75 11.60 -8.74
CA VAL A 137 16.49 12.28 -9.08
C VAL A 137 15.26 11.39 -8.88
N SER A 138 15.45 10.10 -8.59
CA SER A 138 14.33 9.18 -8.33
C SER A 138 13.74 9.47 -6.95
N LEU A 139 12.43 9.31 -6.86
CA LEU A 139 11.70 9.43 -5.61
C LEU A 139 11.27 8.04 -5.16
N GLU A 140 11.33 7.81 -3.86
CA GLU A 140 10.81 6.58 -3.27
C GLU A 140 9.32 6.46 -3.57
N GLU A 141 8.86 5.24 -3.83
CA GLU A 141 7.47 4.94 -4.13
C GLU A 141 6.85 4.16 -2.96
N LEU A 142 5.65 4.58 -2.57
CA LEU A 142 4.89 4.01 -1.46
C LEU A 142 3.87 2.98 -1.97
N THR A 143 3.93 1.76 -1.42
CA THR A 143 2.93 0.72 -1.60
C THR A 143 2.35 0.32 -0.24
N THR A 144 1.04 0.12 -0.16
CA THR A 144 0.33 -0.17 1.09
C THR A 144 -0.68 -1.28 0.86
N ALA A 145 -0.78 -2.24 1.78
CA ALA A 145 -1.76 -3.31 1.68
C ALA A 145 -2.33 -3.73 3.03
N LEU A 146 -3.60 -4.15 3.06
CA LEU A 146 -4.17 -4.95 4.13
C LEU A 146 -4.02 -6.43 3.78
N ILE A 147 -3.65 -7.25 4.76
CA ILE A 147 -3.50 -8.70 4.58
C ILE A 147 -4.22 -9.41 5.74
N TRP A 148 -5.07 -10.37 5.42
CA TRP A 148 -5.64 -11.29 6.40
C TRP A 148 -6.00 -12.62 5.75
N GLY A 149 -6.13 -13.66 6.57
CA GLY A 149 -6.51 -15.00 6.13
C GLY A 149 -7.89 -15.38 6.64
N GLU A 150 -8.62 -16.12 5.82
CA GLU A 150 -9.84 -16.84 6.15
C GLU A 150 -9.61 -18.33 5.83
N LYS A 151 -10.56 -19.19 6.18
CA LYS A 151 -10.40 -20.65 6.05
C LYS A 151 -10.03 -21.10 4.64
N ASP A 152 -10.59 -20.47 3.63
CA ASP A 152 -10.53 -20.83 2.21
C ASP A 152 -9.85 -19.78 1.33
N LYS A 153 -9.40 -18.66 1.91
CA LYS A 153 -8.85 -17.55 1.14
C LYS A 153 -7.86 -16.69 1.91
N ILE A 154 -6.90 -16.14 1.19
CA ILE A 154 -6.01 -15.09 1.65
C ILE A 154 -6.40 -13.81 0.95
N ASN A 155 -6.74 -12.80 1.73
CA ASN A 155 -7.16 -11.51 1.23
C ASN A 155 -5.97 -10.53 1.26
N VAL A 156 -5.74 -9.86 0.14
CA VAL A 156 -4.77 -8.77 0.03
C VAL A 156 -5.45 -7.57 -0.61
N VAL A 157 -5.61 -6.49 0.15
CA VAL A 157 -6.26 -5.25 -0.32
C VAL A 157 -5.25 -4.14 -0.44
N PHE A 158 -4.96 -3.72 -1.66
CA PHE A 158 -4.03 -2.62 -1.91
C PHE A 158 -4.71 -1.27 -1.68
N GLY A 159 -4.01 -0.38 -0.96
CA GLY A 159 -4.36 1.03 -0.85
C GLY A 159 -3.69 1.81 -1.97
N LYS A 160 -2.50 2.36 -1.69
CA LYS A 160 -1.59 2.93 -2.68
C LYS A 160 -0.72 1.83 -3.29
N ILE A 161 -0.48 1.92 -4.60
CA ILE A 161 0.47 1.07 -5.32
C ILE A 161 1.46 2.00 -6.00
N LYS A 162 2.75 1.87 -5.68
CA LYS A 162 3.84 2.61 -6.34
C LYS A 162 3.54 4.12 -6.45
N ARG A 163 3.09 4.70 -5.33
CA ARG A 163 2.77 6.13 -5.26
C ARG A 163 4.02 6.90 -4.87
N GLU A 164 4.53 7.69 -5.80
CA GLU A 164 5.67 8.58 -5.60
C GLU A 164 5.55 9.46 -4.34
N ILE A 165 6.61 9.50 -3.55
CA ILE A 165 6.77 10.38 -2.38
C ILE A 165 7.48 11.65 -2.84
N VAL A 166 6.70 12.68 -3.15
CA VAL A 166 7.20 13.95 -3.72
C VAL A 166 8.07 14.75 -2.73
N ASP A 167 7.76 14.67 -1.43
CA ASP A 167 8.54 15.33 -0.39
C ASP A 167 9.67 14.41 0.11
N LYS A 168 10.91 14.76 -0.22
CA LYS A 168 12.11 14.02 0.21
C LYS A 168 12.21 13.88 1.73
N ASN A 169 11.72 14.84 2.51
CA ASN A 169 11.75 14.75 3.97
C ASN A 169 10.80 13.66 4.48
N VAL A 170 9.67 13.44 3.79
CA VAL A 170 8.74 12.35 4.08
C VAL A 170 9.33 10.99 3.74
N GLY A 171 10.13 10.91 2.66
CA GLY A 171 10.88 9.70 2.34
C GLY A 171 11.87 9.33 3.45
N LEU A 172 12.60 10.32 3.98
CA LEU A 172 13.60 10.08 5.04
C LEU A 172 13.00 9.75 6.41
N ASP A 173 11.84 10.31 6.77
CA ASP A 173 11.20 10.06 8.07
C ASP A 173 10.14 8.96 8.01
N PHE A 174 10.48 7.83 8.64
CA PHE A 174 9.60 6.68 8.86
C PHE A 174 8.20 7.04 9.38
N SER A 175 8.14 7.96 10.33
CA SER A 175 6.91 8.32 11.03
C SER A 175 5.93 9.04 10.11
N LEU A 176 6.45 9.74 9.09
CA LEU A 176 5.64 10.52 8.16
C LEU A 176 4.99 9.64 7.10
N TRP A 177 5.71 8.70 6.51
CA TRP A 177 5.12 7.82 5.49
C TRP A 177 4.22 6.72 6.06
N THR A 178 4.35 6.39 7.35
CA THR A 178 3.44 5.48 8.05
C THR A 178 2.12 6.14 8.48
N ASN A 179 1.98 7.46 8.29
CA ASN A 179 0.72 8.18 8.44
C ASN A 179 -0.17 8.03 7.19
N ILE A 180 -0.74 6.84 7.01
CA ILE A 180 -1.50 6.50 5.81
C ILE A 180 -2.99 6.61 6.07
N LYS A 181 -3.72 7.23 5.15
CA LYS A 181 -5.19 7.18 5.14
C LYS A 181 -5.65 5.71 5.18
N ALA A 182 -6.77 5.44 5.84
CA ALA A 182 -7.31 4.09 5.91
C ALA A 182 -7.46 3.48 4.50
N ILE A 183 -7.03 2.23 4.35
CA ILE A 183 -7.22 1.46 3.11
C ILE A 183 -8.70 1.10 3.04
N SER A 184 -9.39 1.63 2.03
CA SER A 184 -10.81 1.38 1.82
C SER A 184 -11.04 0.01 1.18
N LEU A 185 -12.11 -0.66 1.62
CA LEU A 185 -12.59 -1.90 0.99
C LEU A 185 -13.59 -1.65 -0.15
N ASP A 186 -14.10 -0.42 -0.29
CA ASP A 186 -14.96 -0.04 -1.42
C ASP A 186 -14.13 0.19 -2.69
N HIS A 187 -14.82 0.43 -3.80
CA HIS A 187 -14.18 0.85 -5.04
C HIS A 187 -13.56 2.25 -4.89
N VAL A 188 -12.23 2.32 -4.93
CA VAL A 188 -11.49 3.58 -4.94
C VAL A 188 -10.68 3.65 -6.22
N SER A 189 -10.98 4.66 -7.05
CA SER A 189 -10.17 4.98 -8.22
C SER A 189 -9.16 6.06 -7.85
N ASP A 190 -7.91 5.67 -7.66
CA ASP A 190 -6.76 6.59 -7.60
C ASP A 190 -5.91 6.49 -8.89
N GLY A 191 -6.50 5.93 -9.95
CA GLY A 191 -5.84 5.65 -11.21
C GLY A 191 -5.00 4.37 -11.22
N THR A 192 -4.91 3.62 -10.12
CA THR A 192 -4.21 2.32 -10.08
C THR A 192 -5.16 1.14 -9.89
N GLU A 193 -4.96 0.08 -10.66
CA GLU A 193 -5.75 -1.16 -10.60
C GLU A 193 -4.82 -2.36 -10.77
N ILE A 194 -5.05 -3.47 -10.06
CA ILE A 194 -4.32 -4.71 -10.32
C ILE A 194 -4.80 -5.29 -11.65
N LEU A 195 -3.83 -5.63 -12.50
CA LEU A 195 -4.07 -6.25 -13.80
C LEU A 195 -4.55 -7.69 -13.60
N ASP A 196 -5.67 -8.01 -14.24
CA ASP A 196 -6.18 -9.37 -14.31
C ASP A 196 -5.30 -10.22 -15.21
N ASN A 197 -4.66 -11.24 -14.64
CA ASN A 197 -3.83 -12.19 -15.37
C ASN A 197 -4.48 -13.58 -15.49
N GLY A 198 -5.76 -13.71 -15.08
CA GLY A 198 -6.52 -14.96 -15.08
C GLY A 198 -6.17 -15.94 -13.95
N ILE A 199 -5.13 -15.65 -13.16
CA ILE A 199 -4.69 -16.51 -12.04
C ILE A 199 -5.21 -15.93 -10.70
N VAL A 200 -5.30 -14.61 -10.60
CA VAL A 200 -5.79 -13.91 -9.40
C VAL A 200 -7.29 -13.70 -9.45
N GLN A 201 -7.94 -13.87 -8.31
CA GLN A 201 -9.37 -13.56 -8.15
C GLN A 201 -9.54 -12.21 -7.47
N PHE A 202 -10.66 -11.54 -7.74
CA PHE A 202 -10.99 -10.25 -7.16
C PHE A 202 -12.26 -10.34 -6.32
N GLN A 203 -12.26 -9.71 -5.15
CA GLN A 203 -13.46 -9.64 -4.32
C GLN A 203 -14.54 -8.81 -5.02
N MET A 204 -15.75 -9.35 -5.07
CA MET A 204 -16.92 -8.62 -5.55
C MET A 204 -17.44 -7.70 -4.44
N VAL A 205 -17.54 -6.41 -4.74
CA VAL A 205 -18.11 -5.39 -3.87
C VAL A 205 -19.23 -4.71 -4.65
N ARG A 206 -20.47 -4.82 -4.17
CA ARG A 206 -21.68 -4.33 -4.88
C ARG A 206 -21.77 -4.84 -6.33
N ASN A 207 -21.51 -6.13 -6.54
CA ASN A 207 -21.51 -6.81 -7.85
C ASN A 207 -20.48 -6.29 -8.88
N ILE A 208 -19.47 -5.55 -8.43
CA ILE A 208 -18.35 -5.11 -9.27
C ILE A 208 -17.06 -5.66 -8.67
N PRO A 209 -16.14 -6.23 -9.48
CA PRO A 209 -14.86 -6.73 -8.98
C PRO A 209 -13.98 -5.57 -8.50
N ASN A 210 -13.61 -5.58 -7.22
CA ASN A 210 -12.67 -4.59 -6.68
C ASN A 210 -11.25 -4.97 -7.13
N ARG A 211 -10.74 -4.24 -8.13
CA ARG A 211 -9.42 -4.47 -8.74
C ARG A 211 -8.24 -4.16 -7.82
N LYS A 212 -8.46 -3.81 -6.55
CA LYS A 212 -7.41 -3.70 -5.54
C LYS A 212 -7.51 -4.76 -4.45
N TRP A 213 -8.60 -5.51 -4.40
CA TRP A 213 -8.81 -6.59 -3.44
C TRP A 213 -8.59 -7.93 -4.12
N VAL A 214 -7.35 -8.42 -4.01
CA VAL A 214 -6.91 -9.70 -4.54
C VAL A 214 -7.23 -10.81 -3.55
N ILE A 215 -7.72 -11.93 -4.06
CA ILE A 215 -7.99 -13.15 -3.32
C ILE A 215 -7.09 -14.25 -3.87
N PHE A 216 -6.35 -14.90 -2.97
CA PHE A 216 -5.60 -16.11 -3.27
C PHE A 216 -6.25 -17.31 -2.60
N ASN A 217 -6.31 -18.44 -3.30
CA ASN A 217 -6.83 -19.68 -2.75
C ASN A 217 -5.67 -20.54 -2.19
N PRO A 218 -5.62 -20.81 -0.87
CA PRO A 218 -4.62 -21.69 -0.26
C PRO A 218 -4.60 -23.11 -0.84
N GLU A 219 -5.72 -23.61 -1.36
CA GLU A 219 -5.79 -24.95 -1.99
C GLU A 219 -5.12 -24.98 -3.38
N GLN A 220 -4.90 -23.81 -3.98
CA GLN A 220 -4.33 -23.66 -5.32
C GLN A 220 -2.92 -23.05 -5.28
N LEU A 221 -2.22 -23.15 -4.14
CA LEU A 221 -0.88 -22.57 -3.98
C LEU A 221 0.11 -23.01 -5.07
N ASP A 222 0.01 -24.25 -5.53
CA ASP A 222 0.88 -24.83 -6.58
C ASP A 222 0.70 -24.19 -7.96
N GLN A 223 -0.44 -23.51 -8.20
CA GLN A 223 -0.71 -22.80 -9.44
C GLN A 223 0.04 -21.47 -9.51
N TYR A 224 0.38 -20.89 -8.35
CA TYR A 224 1.17 -19.67 -8.28
C TYR A 224 2.65 -20.04 -8.38
N LYS A 225 3.26 -19.74 -9.52
CA LYS A 225 4.70 -19.91 -9.73
C LYS A 225 5.34 -18.57 -10.04
N PHE A 226 6.33 -18.18 -9.24
CA PHE A 226 7.11 -16.97 -9.50
C PHE A 226 7.77 -17.07 -10.88
N LYS A 227 7.57 -16.05 -11.72
CA LYS A 227 8.24 -15.96 -13.03
C LYS A 227 9.45 -15.04 -12.85
N PRO A 228 10.70 -15.55 -12.99
CA PRO A 228 11.88 -14.71 -12.93
C PRO A 228 11.74 -13.54 -13.89
N ARG A 229 11.94 -12.33 -13.37
CA ARG A 229 11.84 -11.11 -14.16
C ARG A 229 13.14 -10.92 -14.91
N LYS A 230 13.07 -10.39 -16.14
CA LYS A 230 14.29 -9.93 -16.81
C LYS A 230 14.82 -8.78 -15.97
N ARG A 231 15.98 -8.96 -15.35
CA ARG A 231 16.69 -7.87 -14.67
C ARG A 231 16.85 -6.79 -15.72
N ASN A 232 16.14 -5.68 -15.56
CA ASN A 232 16.50 -4.48 -16.31
C ASN A 232 17.92 -4.19 -15.85
N GLU A 233 18.90 -4.44 -16.72
CA GLU A 233 20.23 -3.91 -16.49
C GLU A 233 20.03 -2.42 -16.27
N ILE A 234 20.23 -1.98 -15.02
CA ILE A 234 20.40 -0.58 -14.73
C ILE A 234 21.51 -0.19 -15.70
N ARG A 235 21.16 0.50 -16.80
CA ARG A 235 22.13 1.27 -17.55
C ARG A 235 22.67 2.21 -16.50
N LYS A 236 23.78 1.82 -15.88
CA LYS A 236 24.63 2.73 -15.16
C LYS A 236 24.87 3.83 -16.16
N LEU A 237 24.18 4.95 -15.99
CA LEU A 237 24.62 6.23 -16.54
C LEU A 237 25.84 6.60 -15.70
N THR A 238 26.90 5.79 -15.80
CA THR A 238 28.23 6.19 -15.40
C THR A 238 28.67 7.16 -16.48
N ASP A 239 28.71 8.43 -16.11
CA ASP A 239 29.35 9.57 -16.76
C ASP A 239 30.87 9.35 -16.98
N GLU A 240 31.30 8.14 -17.31
CA GLU A 240 32.72 7.83 -17.55
C GLU A 240 33.17 8.17 -18.98
N ASN A 241 32.25 8.54 -19.88
CA ASN A 241 32.59 8.88 -21.27
C ASN A 241 32.66 10.39 -21.59
N ASP A 242 32.41 11.29 -20.63
CA ASP A 242 32.46 12.75 -20.86
C ASP A 242 33.64 13.45 -20.15
N ARG A 243 34.81 12.80 -20.11
CA ARG A 243 36.08 13.50 -19.85
C ARG A 243 36.89 13.64 -21.15
N PRO A 244 36.90 14.82 -21.80
CA PRO A 244 37.93 15.12 -22.77
C PRO A 244 39.21 15.47 -22.00
N GLY A 245 40.21 14.58 -22.02
CA GLY A 245 41.50 14.87 -21.40
C GLY A 245 42.33 13.61 -21.13
N GLY A 246 43.01 13.14 -22.17
CA GLY A 246 44.13 12.20 -22.13
C GLY A 246 45.01 12.47 -23.33
#